data_AF-A0A7W6Q9S2-F1
#
_entry.id   AF-A0A7W6Q9S2-F1
#
_cell.length_a   1.000
_cell.length_b   1.000
_cell.length_c   1.000
_cell.angle_alpha   90.00
_cell.angle_beta   90.00
_cell.angle_gamma   90.00
#
_symmetry.space_group_name_H-M   'P 1'
#
loop_
_entity.id
_entity.type
_entity.pdbx_description
1 polymer ?
#
loop_
_entity_poly.entity_id
_entity_poly.type
_entity_poly.pdbx_seq_one_letter_code
_entity_poly.pdbx_strand_id
1 'polypeptide(L)'
;MAKKQKLEHSELAGEFTDDGVTVLVDIFRTSGSNEDWTMEVVTQAEDLIRWEEPFATDREAFDEFLAVVERDGIRSFLDDDEPSVH
;
A
#
# COMPACT_ATOMS: atom_id res chain seq x y z
N MET A 1 19.93 10.21 18.70
CA MET A 1 20.23 9.17 17.69
C MET A 1 18.91 8.45 17.40
N ALA A 2 18.16 8.86 16.37
CA ALA A 2 17.00 8.06 15.96
C ALA A 2 17.55 6.73 15.44
N LYS A 3 17.23 5.61 16.11
CA LYS A 3 17.51 4.29 15.55
C LYS A 3 16.79 4.25 14.21
N LYS A 4 17.51 4.14 13.10
CA LYS A 4 16.92 3.81 11.80
C LYS A 4 16.21 2.47 12.00
N GLN A 5 14.90 2.51 12.20
CA GLN A 5 14.12 1.29 12.26
C GLN A 5 14.33 0.60 10.92
N LYS A 6 14.78 -0.65 10.97
CA LYS A 6 14.87 -1.46 9.76
C LYS A 6 13.44 -1.88 9.46
N LEU A 7 12.98 -1.62 8.24
CA LEU A 7 11.72 -2.14 7.75
C LEU A 7 12.01 -3.44 6.98
N GLU A 8 11.11 -4.40 7.08
CA GLU A 8 11.04 -5.53 6.17
C GLU A 8 9.83 -5.33 5.26
N HIS A 9 10.01 -5.61 3.97
CA HIS A 9 8.98 -5.49 2.94
C HIS A 9 8.45 -6.87 2.59
N SER A 10 7.16 -6.96 2.30
CA SER A 10 6.53 -8.19 1.82
C SER A 10 7.01 -8.54 0.41
N GLU A 11 6.97 -9.83 0.07
CA GLU A 11 7.16 -10.31 -1.29
C GLU A 11 6.00 -9.92 -2.24
N LEU A 12 4.86 -9.48 -1.68
CA LEU A 12 3.71 -8.95 -2.42
C LEU A 12 3.87 -7.45 -2.77
N ALA A 13 4.84 -6.77 -2.17
CA ALA A 13 5.17 -5.40 -2.54
C ALA A 13 5.81 -5.36 -3.93
N GLY A 14 5.44 -4.37 -4.74
CA GLY A 14 5.95 -4.23 -6.10
C GLY A 14 5.11 -3.33 -6.99
N GLU A 15 5.57 -3.16 -8.22
CA GLU A 15 4.84 -2.42 -9.24
C GLU A 15 3.61 -3.22 -9.69
N PHE A 16 2.47 -2.54 -9.74
CA PHE A 16 1.22 -3.08 -10.25
C PHE A 16 0.72 -2.18 -11.39
N THR A 17 0.41 -2.80 -12.53
CA THR A 17 -0.08 -2.10 -13.71
C THR A 17 -1.43 -2.63 -14.12
N ASP A 18 -2.41 -1.73 -14.23
CA ASP A 18 -3.75 -2.02 -14.74
C ASP A 18 -4.27 -0.82 -15.54
N ASP A 19 -5.06 -1.06 -16.59
CA ASP A 19 -5.63 -0.04 -17.50
C ASP A 19 -4.67 1.09 -17.95
N GLY A 20 -3.37 0.76 -18.10
CA GLY A 20 -2.30 1.70 -18.49
C GLY A 20 -1.77 2.60 -17.37
N VAL A 21 -2.23 2.43 -16.13
CA VAL A 21 -1.74 3.09 -14.93
C VAL A 21 -0.81 2.15 -14.19
N THR A 22 0.32 2.65 -13.70
CA THR A 22 1.24 1.90 -12.84
C THR A 22 1.31 2.55 -11.47
N VAL A 23 1.16 1.76 -10.42
CA VAL A 23 1.39 2.18 -9.02
C VAL A 23 2.42 1.26 -8.38
N LEU A 24 3.13 1.75 -7.38
CA LEU A 24 3.99 0.93 -6.52
C LEU A 24 3.22 0.62 -5.24
N VAL A 25 2.92 -0.64 -5.02
CA VAL A 25 2.35 -1.12 -3.76
C VAL A 25 3.51 -1.45 -2.83
N ASP A 26 3.65 -0.69 -1.74
CA ASP A 26 4.64 -0.96 -0.70
C ASP A 26 3.95 -1.50 0.55
N ILE A 27 4.32 -2.71 0.96
CA ILE A 27 3.77 -3.39 2.13
C ILE A 27 4.94 -3.72 3.05
N PHE A 28 4.97 -3.11 4.22
CA PHE A 28 6.11 -3.20 5.12
C PHE A 28 5.72 -3.22 6.60
N ARG A 29 6.65 -3.68 7.43
CA ARG A 29 6.56 -3.59 8.90
C ARG A 29 7.94 -3.41 9.51
N THR A 30 8.00 -3.14 10.82
CA THR A 30 9.28 -3.09 11.54
C THR A 30 9.94 -4.47 11.50
N SER A 31 11.18 -4.51 11.03
CA SER A 31 11.90 -5.76 10.83
C SER A 31 12.17 -6.46 12.16
N GLY A 32 11.83 -7.75 12.21
CA GLY A 32 11.98 -8.56 13.42
C GLY A 32 10.99 -8.22 14.55
N SER A 33 9.91 -7.50 14.25
CA SER A 33 8.76 -7.36 15.14
C SER A 33 7.58 -8.23 14.68
N ASN A 34 6.64 -8.46 15.59
CA ASN A 34 5.32 -9.04 15.28
C ASN A 34 4.27 -7.93 15.17
N GLU A 35 4.67 -6.74 14.75
CA GLU A 35 3.74 -5.64 14.48
C GLU A 35 2.97 -5.92 13.18
N ASP A 36 1.80 -5.30 13.09
CA ASP A 36 0.94 -5.32 11.92
C ASP A 36 1.63 -4.62 10.72
N TRP A 37 1.22 -5.02 9.53
CA TRP A 37 1.72 -4.55 8.25
C TRP A 37 1.08 -3.20 7.88
N THR A 38 1.91 -2.29 7.39
CA THR A 38 1.45 -1.04 6.78
C THR A 38 1.44 -1.21 5.27
N MET A 39 0.41 -0.69 4.62
CA MET A 39 0.35 -0.57 3.16
C MET A 39 0.37 0.88 2.73
N GLU A 40 1.17 1.14 1.72
CA GLU A 40 1.27 2.41 1.03
C GLU A 40 1.20 2.15 -0.48
N VAL A 41 0.49 2.99 -1.21
CA VAL A 41 0.46 3.00 -2.68
C VAL A 41 1.06 4.30 -3.14
N VAL A 42 2.11 4.20 -3.94
CA VAL A 42 2.79 5.35 -4.56
C VAL A 42 2.40 5.43 -6.03
N THR A 43 1.87 6.57 -6.44
CA THR A 43 1.48 6.81 -7.82
C THR A 43 2.67 7.23 -8.68
N GLN A 44 2.49 7.30 -10.00
CA GLN A 44 3.50 7.84 -10.91
C GLN A 44 3.78 9.33 -10.70
N ALA A 45 2.87 10.05 -10.02
CA ALA A 45 3.03 11.45 -9.65
C ALA A 45 3.71 11.63 -8.28
N GLU A 46 4.21 10.54 -7.69
CA GLU A 46 4.81 10.50 -6.34
C GLU A 46 3.84 10.82 -5.20
N ASP A 47 2.52 10.76 -5.47
CA ASP A 47 1.50 10.80 -4.41
C ASP A 47 1.51 9.52 -3.60
N LEU A 48 1.39 9.67 -2.28
CA LEU A 48 1.44 8.58 -1.31
C LEU A 48 0.07 8.38 -0.68
N ILE A 49 -0.51 7.22 -0.93
CA ILE A 49 -1.80 6.81 -0.38
C ILE A 49 -1.53 5.76 0.67
N ARG A 50 -1.70 6.14 1.92
CA ARG A 50 -1.44 5.28 3.06
C ARG A 50 -2.75 4.87 3.71
N TRP A 51 -2.88 3.58 4.00
CA TRP A 51 -4.00 3.09 4.79
C TRP A 51 -3.82 3.48 6.27
N GLU A 52 -4.88 3.97 6.89
CA GLU A 52 -4.86 4.40 8.30
C GLU A 52 -4.73 3.21 9.25
N GLU A 53 -5.45 2.13 8.96
CA GLU A 53 -5.43 0.90 9.75
C GLU A 53 -4.39 -0.09 9.20
N PRO A 54 -3.54 -0.66 10.07
CA PRO A 54 -2.58 -1.67 9.67
C PRO A 54 -3.24 -3.05 9.55
N PHE A 55 -2.59 -3.95 8.82
CA PHE A 55 -3.09 -5.29 8.48
C PHE A 55 -2.37 -6.37 9.28
N ALA A 56 -3.10 -7.40 9.73
CA ALA A 56 -2.48 -8.50 10.47
C ALA A 56 -1.50 -9.31 9.60
N THR A 57 -1.76 -9.39 8.29
CA THR A 57 -0.89 -10.06 7.32
C THR A 57 -0.63 -9.18 6.09
N ASP A 58 0.51 -9.41 5.44
CA ASP A 58 0.82 -8.75 4.16
C ASP A 58 -0.15 -9.16 3.05
N ARG A 59 -0.73 -10.36 3.17
CA ARG A 59 -1.76 -10.83 2.25
C ARG A 59 -3.06 -10.02 2.37
N GLU A 60 -3.52 -9.76 3.59
CA GLU A 60 -4.69 -8.90 3.83
C GLU A 60 -4.49 -7.49 3.28
N ALA A 61 -3.30 -6.92 3.48
CA ALA A 61 -2.94 -5.64 2.86
C ALA A 61 -3.12 -5.69 1.33
N PHE A 62 -2.50 -6.69 0.68
CA PHE A 62 -2.57 -6.79 -0.78
C PHE A 62 -4.00 -7.10 -1.29
N ASP A 63 -4.77 -7.93 -0.60
CA ASP A 63 -6.17 -8.20 -0.95
C ASP A 63 -7.03 -6.93 -0.83
N GLU A 64 -6.78 -6.06 0.14
CA GLU A 64 -7.46 -4.75 0.23
C GLU A 64 -7.09 -3.82 -0.92
N PHE A 65 -5.81 -3.79 -1.33
CA PHE A 65 -5.40 -3.05 -2.53
C PHE A 65 -6.17 -3.55 -3.76
N LEU A 66 -6.25 -4.88 -3.95
CA LEU A 66 -7.00 -5.47 -5.06
C LEU A 66 -8.49 -5.13 -4.96
N ALA A 67 -9.08 -5.15 -3.76
CA ALA A 67 -10.48 -4.80 -3.55
C ALA A 67 -10.78 -3.35 -3.96
N VAL A 68 -9.90 -2.40 -3.66
CA VAL A 68 -10.02 -1.01 -4.13
C VAL A 68 -9.90 -0.93 -5.66
N VAL A 69 -8.92 -1.62 -6.26
CA VAL A 69 -8.78 -1.69 -7.72
C VAL A 69 -10.03 -2.31 -8.37
N GLU A 70 -10.60 -3.36 -7.79
CA GLU A 70 -11.81 -4.01 -8.32
C GLU A 70 -13.07 -3.15 -8.14
N ARG A 71 -13.17 -2.40 -7.03
CA ARG A 71 -14.34 -1.58 -6.69
C ARG A 71 -14.35 -0.24 -7.42
N ASP A 72 -13.22 0.48 -7.40
CA ASP A 72 -13.10 1.87 -7.85
C ASP A 72 -12.22 2.02 -9.10
N GLY A 73 -11.51 0.96 -9.48
CA GLY A 73 -10.53 0.99 -10.57
C GLY A 73 -9.18 1.55 -10.11
N ILE A 74 -8.08 1.14 -10.74
CA ILE A 74 -6.74 1.63 -10.41
C ILE A 74 -6.57 3.15 -10.57
N ARG A 75 -7.39 3.78 -11.42
CA ARG A 75 -7.37 5.24 -11.62
C ARG A 75 -7.86 6.02 -10.41
N SER A 76 -8.60 5.39 -9.48
CA SER A 76 -9.03 6.02 -8.24
C SER A 76 -7.87 6.53 -7.40
N PHE A 77 -6.69 5.90 -7.47
CA PHE A 77 -5.48 6.38 -6.81
C PHE A 77 -4.88 7.65 -7.43
N LEU A 78 -5.34 8.06 -8.62
CA LEU A 78 -4.86 9.27 -9.30
C LEU A 78 -5.81 10.46 -9.10
N ASP A 79 -7.02 10.22 -8.61
CA ASP A 79 -7.99 11.26 -8.34
C ASP A 79 -7.75 11.79 -6.91
N ASP A 80 -7.66 13.11 -6.76
CA ASP A 80 -7.47 13.85 -5.48
C ASP A 80 -8.63 13.66 -4.47
N ASP A 81 -9.65 12.88 -4.81
CA ASP A 81 -10.72 12.52 -3.88
C ASP A 81 -10.12 11.49 -2.92
N GLU A 82 -9.63 11.99 -1.77
CA GLU A 82 -9.16 11.21 -0.62
C GLU A 82 -9.89 9.87 -0.59
N PRO A 83 -9.21 8.73 -0.80
CA PRO A 83 -9.89 7.45 -0.76
C PRO A 83 -10.49 7.33 0.63
N SER A 84 -11.80 7.49 0.72
CA SER A 84 -12.56 7.29 1.95
C SER A 84 -12.54 5.78 2.20
N VAL A 85 -11.41 5.29 2.69
CA VAL A 85 -11.25 3.95 3.22
C VAL A 85 -11.92 3.95 4.60
N HIS A 86 -12.79 2.97 4.77
CA HIS A 86 -13.89 2.98 5.74
C HIS A 86 -13.57 2.16 6.97
#